data_AF-A0A5J6JEV9-F1
#
_entry.id   AF-A0A5J6JEV9-F1
#
_cell.length_a   1.000
_cell.length_b   1.000
_cell.length_c   1.000
_cell.angle_alpha   90.00
_cell.angle_beta   90.00
_cell.angle_gamma   90.00
#
_symmetry.space_group_name_H-M   'P 1'
#
loop_
_entity.id
_entity.type
_entity.pdbx_description
1 polymer ?
#
loop_
_entity_poly.entity_id
_entity_poly.type
_entity_poly.pdbx_seq_one_letter_code
_entity_poly.pdbx_strand_id
1 'polypeptide(L)'
;MLVESLMALALSGGTAVVQAAGTDAWNGLRRRVADVFAHGEPARADAELERLDHTAEVLSSANDTGSERLRQEGVWQNRFETLLEGLDAPGREQVAEQLQEMLSFVAASTGDVAMGTGHATAREGSSAVTGVKRGGGSQTGPATAVNTGDADAQGTGSSAVSGIVNE
;
A
#
# COMPACT_ATOMS: atom_id res chain seq x y z
N MET A 1 16.93 -11.22 -13.78
CA MET A 1 15.67 -11.59 -13.10
C MET A 1 15.72 -11.32 -11.59
N LEU A 2 16.67 -11.88 -10.81
CA LEU A 2 16.68 -11.70 -9.34
C LEU A 2 16.93 -10.25 -8.89
N VAL A 3 17.83 -9.51 -9.55
CA VAL A 3 18.13 -8.10 -9.21
C VAL A 3 16.94 -7.18 -9.54
N GLU A 4 16.30 -7.39 -10.69
CA GLU A 4 15.10 -6.63 -11.08
C GLU A 4 13.94 -6.87 -10.11
N SER A 5 13.77 -8.10 -9.59
CA SER A 5 12.77 -8.39 -8.55
C SER A 5 13.09 -7.72 -7.21
N LEU A 6 14.37 -7.57 -6.86
CA LEU A 6 14.77 -6.91 -5.62
C LEU A 6 14.58 -5.38 -5.68
N MET A 7 14.88 -4.76 -6.82
CA MET A 7 14.56 -3.34 -7.05
C MET A 7 13.05 -3.10 -6.97
N ALA A 8 12.24 -3.99 -7.55
CA ALA A 8 10.79 -3.90 -7.47
C ALA A 8 10.28 -4.03 -6.02
N LEU A 9 10.89 -4.89 -5.20
CA LEU A 9 10.58 -5.00 -3.78
C LEU A 9 10.96 -3.75 -3.00
N ALA A 10 12.14 -3.17 -3.27
CA ALA A 10 12.58 -1.94 -2.61
C ALA A 10 11.66 -0.75 -2.95
N LEU A 11 11.33 -0.59 -4.23
CA LEU A 11 10.35 0.39 -4.71
C LEU A 11 9.01 0.21 -3.98
N SER A 12 8.48 -1.01 -3.99
CA SER A 12 7.20 -1.34 -3.34
C SER A 12 7.25 -1.10 -1.83
N GLY A 13 8.38 -1.39 -1.18
CA GLY A 13 8.61 -1.12 0.23
C GLY A 13 8.55 0.37 0.55
N GLY A 14 9.16 1.22 -0.30
CA GLY A 14 9.06 2.68 -0.19
C GLY A 14 7.62 3.18 -0.28
N THR A 15 6.86 2.71 -1.27
CA THR A 15 5.43 3.00 -1.39
C THR A 15 4.65 2.54 -0.15
N ALA A 16 4.92 1.33 0.34
CA ALA A 16 4.21 0.76 1.48
C ALA A 16 4.39 1.58 2.77
N VAL A 17 5.61 2.08 3.04
CA VAL A 17 5.90 2.97 4.17
C VAL A 17 5.01 4.20 4.14
N VAL A 18 4.96 4.88 2.99
CA VAL A 18 4.21 6.13 2.88
C VAL A 18 2.70 5.91 2.81
N GLN A 19 2.25 4.78 2.25
CA GLN A 19 0.83 4.42 2.24
C GLN A 19 0.30 4.09 3.64
N ALA A 20 1.08 3.41 4.47
CA ALA A 20 0.66 3.10 5.82
C ALA A 20 0.83 4.28 6.78
N ALA A 21 1.73 5.23 6.49
CA ALA A 21 1.94 6.40 7.33
C ALA A 21 0.64 7.22 7.49
N GLY A 22 0.26 7.44 8.74
CA GLY A 22 -1.00 8.12 9.08
C GLY A 22 -2.25 7.23 9.03
N THR A 23 -2.10 5.93 8.81
CA THR A 23 -3.21 4.94 8.85
C THR A 23 -3.11 4.04 10.08
N ASP A 24 -4.17 3.30 10.38
CA ASP A 24 -4.17 2.28 11.44
C ASP A 24 -3.13 1.16 11.19
N ALA A 25 -2.74 0.94 9.92
CA ALA A 25 -1.72 -0.03 9.55
C ALA A 25 -0.29 0.39 9.97
N TRP A 26 -0.07 1.68 10.28
CA TRP A 26 1.24 2.25 10.56
C TRP A 26 2.00 1.51 11.66
N ASN A 27 1.35 1.25 12.79
CA ASN A 27 1.97 0.57 13.93
C ASN A 27 2.36 -0.88 13.64
N GLY A 28 1.64 -1.54 12.73
CA GLY A 28 1.97 -2.88 12.26
C GLY A 28 3.12 -2.88 11.25
N LEU A 29 3.14 -1.89 10.37
CA LEU A 29 4.17 -1.75 9.35
C LEU A 29 5.51 -1.36 9.96
N ARG A 30 5.55 -0.30 10.77
CA ARG A 30 6.80 0.28 11.28
C ARG A 30 7.65 -0.71 12.06
N ARG A 31 7.01 -1.63 12.80
CA ARG A 31 7.69 -2.73 13.50
C ARG A 31 8.34 -3.72 12.54
N ARG A 32 7.63 -4.14 11.49
CA ARG A 32 8.19 -5.05 10.46
C ARG A 32 9.37 -4.41 9.72
N VAL A 33 9.26 -3.13 9.39
CA VAL A 33 10.37 -2.40 8.76
C VAL A 33 11.56 -2.33 9.71
N ALA A 34 11.35 -2.00 10.98
CA ALA A 34 12.41 -1.97 11.97
C ALA A 34 13.08 -3.35 12.14
N ASP A 35 12.31 -4.44 12.16
CA ASP A 35 12.83 -5.81 12.21
C ASP A 35 13.68 -6.16 10.98
N VAL A 36 13.21 -5.78 9.78
CA VAL A 36 13.95 -5.95 8.51
C VAL A 36 15.30 -5.25 8.57
N PHE A 37 15.36 -4.00 9.04
CA PHE A 37 16.63 -3.26 9.12
C PHE A 37 17.50 -3.69 10.30
N ALA A 38 16.90 -4.18 11.39
CA ALA A 38 17.61 -4.62 12.57
C ALA A 38 18.47 -5.86 12.33
N HIS A 39 18.10 -6.74 11.39
CA HIS A 39 18.78 -8.02 11.16
C HIS A 39 18.92 -8.85 12.46
N GLY A 40 17.94 -8.74 13.36
CA GLY A 40 17.99 -9.37 14.68
C GLY A 40 18.82 -8.63 15.74
N GLU A 41 19.36 -7.44 15.45
CA GLU A 41 20.00 -6.56 16.44
C GLU A 41 18.97 -5.56 17.03
N PRO A 42 18.47 -5.77 18.26
CA PRO A 42 17.38 -4.95 18.81
C PRO A 42 17.73 -3.47 18.95
N ALA A 43 18.99 -3.13 19.22
CA ALA A 43 19.43 -1.73 19.29
C ALA A 43 19.32 -0.98 17.96
N ARG A 44 19.38 -1.69 16.81
CA ARG A 44 19.13 -1.10 15.49
C ARG A 44 17.65 -0.91 15.21
N ALA A 45 16.78 -1.75 15.78
CA ALA A 45 15.34 -1.62 15.63
C ALA A 45 14.83 -0.28 16.17
N ASP A 46 15.28 0.13 17.36
CA ASP A 46 14.84 1.38 17.99
C ASP A 46 15.20 2.61 17.15
N ALA A 47 16.43 2.67 16.62
CA ALA A 47 16.87 3.77 15.76
C ALA A 47 16.05 3.86 14.45
N GLU A 48 15.62 2.73 13.92
CA GLU A 48 14.77 2.71 12.72
C GLU A 48 13.32 3.04 13.03
N LEU A 49 12.80 2.68 14.21
CA LEU A 49 11.49 3.13 14.66
C LEU A 49 11.43 4.65 14.80
N GLU A 50 12.45 5.27 15.40
CA GLU A 50 12.53 6.73 15.50
C GLU A 50 12.54 7.40 14.12
N ARG A 51 13.27 6.82 13.15
CA ARG A 51 13.29 7.33 11.78
C ARG A 51 11.94 7.21 11.09
N LEU A 52 11.25 6.07 11.27
CA LEU A 52 9.92 5.84 10.73
C LEU A 52 8.93 6.85 11.34
N ASP A 53 8.96 7.04 12.66
CA ASP A 53 8.09 7.98 13.35
C ASP A 53 8.31 9.42 12.83
N HIS A 54 9.56 9.80 12.56
CA HIS A 54 9.88 11.08 11.90
C HIS A 54 9.29 11.16 10.47
N THR A 55 9.35 10.09 9.67
CA THR A 55 8.69 10.08 8.35
C THR A 55 7.19 10.31 8.48
N ALA A 56 6.51 9.70 9.46
CA ALA A 56 5.08 9.92 9.68
C ALA A 56 4.78 11.37 10.08
N GLU A 57 5.60 11.97 10.95
CA GLU A 57 5.48 13.38 11.34
C GLU A 57 5.64 14.31 10.14
N VAL A 58 6.66 14.10 9.32
CA VAL A 58 6.93 14.90 8.11
C VAL A 58 5.74 14.81 7.13
N LEU A 59 5.20 13.61 6.92
CA LEU A 59 4.04 13.43 6.04
C LEU A 59 2.77 14.08 6.60
N SER A 60 2.58 14.06 7.92
CA SER A 60 1.42 14.68 8.58
C SER A 60 1.45 16.21 8.61
N SER A 61 2.65 16.79 8.58
CA SER A 61 2.88 18.24 8.68
C SER A 61 3.14 18.92 7.34
N ALA A 62 3.21 18.15 6.24
CA ALA A 62 3.49 18.67 4.91
C ALA A 62 2.33 19.50 4.35
N ASN A 63 2.63 20.72 3.89
CA ASN A 63 1.68 21.55 3.15
C ASN A 63 1.31 20.95 1.78
N ASP A 64 2.27 20.30 1.11
CA ASP A 64 2.06 19.55 -0.13
C ASP A 64 2.31 18.06 0.15
N THR A 65 1.24 17.37 0.53
CA THR A 65 1.27 15.95 0.88
C THR A 65 1.69 15.08 -0.31
N GLY A 66 1.39 15.47 -1.55
CA GLY A 66 1.71 14.68 -2.74
C GLY A 66 3.20 14.70 -3.06
N SER A 67 3.81 15.88 -3.07
CA SER A 67 5.25 16.05 -3.29
C SER A 67 6.07 15.40 -2.17
N GLU A 68 5.67 15.62 -0.91
CA GLU A 68 6.39 15.02 0.23
C GLU A 68 6.25 13.49 0.25
N ARG A 69 5.09 12.95 -0.14
CA ARG A 69 4.89 11.50 -0.31
C ARG A 69 5.88 10.91 -1.31
N LEU A 70 5.97 11.47 -2.51
CA LEU A 70 6.93 11.02 -3.53
C LEU A 70 8.38 11.12 -3.04
N ARG A 71 8.71 12.17 -2.29
CA ARG A 71 10.05 12.33 -1.70
C ARG A 71 10.36 11.23 -0.69
N GLN A 72 9.43 10.95 0.23
CA GLN A 72 9.60 9.92 1.25
C GLN A 72 9.63 8.51 0.64
N GLU A 73 8.83 8.24 -0.41
CA GLU A 73 8.87 6.98 -1.16
C GLU A 73 10.28 6.71 -1.70
N GLY A 74 10.90 7.70 -2.35
CA GLY A 74 12.27 7.58 -2.88
C GLY A 74 13.33 7.42 -1.78
N VAL A 75 13.18 8.10 -0.65
CA VAL A 75 14.08 7.95 0.52
C VAL A 75 14.05 6.51 1.03
N TRP A 76 12.86 5.94 1.22
CA TRP A 76 12.71 4.59 1.72
C TRP A 76 13.09 3.52 0.69
N GLN A 77 12.77 3.72 -0.59
CA GLN A 77 13.24 2.86 -1.67
C GLN A 77 14.76 2.71 -1.64
N ASN A 78 15.50 3.82 -1.63
CA ASN A 78 16.97 3.80 -1.64
C ASN A 78 17.54 3.09 -0.40
N ARG A 79 16.88 3.21 0.76
CA ARG A 79 17.28 2.50 1.98
C ARG A 79 17.10 0.99 1.84
N PHE A 80 15.99 0.52 1.27
CA PHE A 80 15.80 -0.91 0.99
C PHE A 80 16.78 -1.42 -0.07
N GLU A 81 17.08 -0.63 -1.11
CA GLU A 81 18.10 -0.99 -2.11
C GLU A 81 19.47 -1.14 -1.44
N THR A 82 19.92 -0.13 -0.68
CA THR A 82 21.19 -0.17 0.06
C THR A 82 21.26 -1.38 0.99
N LEU A 83 20.15 -1.71 1.65
CA LEU A 83 20.08 -2.87 2.52
C LEU A 83 20.28 -4.17 1.75
N LEU A 84 19.52 -4.37 0.67
CA LEU A 84 19.58 -5.58 -0.15
C LEU A 84 20.95 -5.76 -0.82
N GLU A 85 21.58 -4.65 -1.24
CA GLU A 85 22.93 -4.65 -1.81
C GLU A 85 24.01 -5.05 -0.79
N GLY A 86 23.84 -4.65 0.48
CA GLY A 86 24.77 -4.95 1.56
C GLY A 86 24.73 -6.40 2.06
N LEU A 87 23.72 -7.18 1.67
CA LEU A 87 23.53 -8.56 2.14
C LEU A 87 24.17 -9.59 1.22
N ASP A 88 24.57 -10.71 1.82
CA ASP A 88 24.93 -11.92 1.09
C ASP A 88 23.69 -12.62 0.52
N ALA A 89 23.87 -13.63 -0.34
CA ALA A 89 22.75 -14.31 -0.99
C ALA A 89 21.66 -14.83 -0.02
N PRO A 90 21.99 -15.57 1.07
CA PRO A 90 20.97 -16.05 1.99
C PRO A 90 20.29 -14.92 2.78
N GLY A 91 21.03 -13.89 3.21
CA GLY A 91 20.42 -12.73 3.87
C GLY A 91 19.46 -11.97 2.93
N ARG A 92 19.84 -11.86 1.65
CA ARG A 92 19.04 -11.16 0.63
C ARG A 92 17.73 -11.88 0.33
N GLU A 93 17.74 -13.22 0.30
CA GLU A 93 16.53 -14.05 0.14
C GLU A 93 15.61 -13.92 1.36
N GLN A 94 16.17 -14.02 2.57
CA GLN A 94 15.41 -13.86 3.81
C GLN A 94 14.75 -12.48 3.92
N VAL A 95 15.46 -11.41 3.58
CA VAL A 95 14.89 -10.04 3.60
C VAL A 95 13.86 -9.86 2.49
N ALA A 96 14.06 -10.46 1.32
CA ALA A 96 13.06 -10.41 0.24
C ALA A 96 11.72 -11.05 0.67
N GLU A 97 11.76 -12.19 1.37
CA GLU A 97 10.57 -12.83 1.93
C GLU A 97 9.87 -11.92 2.96
N GLN A 98 10.63 -11.34 3.90
CA GLN A 98 10.07 -10.40 4.88
C GLN A 98 9.42 -9.18 4.22
N LEU A 99 10.02 -8.64 3.15
CA LEU A 99 9.43 -7.55 2.37
C LEU A 99 8.13 -7.99 1.68
N GLN A 100 8.07 -9.18 1.12
CA GLN A 100 6.84 -9.70 0.51
C GLN A 100 5.71 -9.89 1.53
N GLU A 101 6.01 -10.41 2.72
CA GLU A 101 5.06 -10.55 3.82
C GLU A 101 4.57 -9.18 4.30
N MET A 102 5.50 -8.22 4.43
CA MET A 102 5.20 -6.84 4.79
C MET A 102 4.25 -6.19 3.78
N LEU A 103 4.50 -6.34 2.48
CA LEU A 103 3.64 -5.82 1.42
C LEU A 103 2.25 -6.46 1.46
N SER A 104 2.19 -7.77 1.72
CA SER A 104 0.92 -8.50 1.87
C SER A 104 0.12 -7.98 3.08
N PHE A 105 0.79 -7.69 4.19
CA PHE A 105 0.16 -7.07 5.36
C PHE A 105 -0.40 -5.69 5.05
N VAL A 106 0.34 -4.84 4.32
CA VAL A 106 -0.14 -3.50 3.94
C VAL A 106 -1.31 -3.59 2.97
N ALA A 107 -1.26 -4.48 1.98
CA ALA A 107 -2.39 -4.70 1.08
C ALA A 107 -3.67 -5.13 1.82
N ALA A 108 -3.53 -5.99 2.83
CA ALA A 108 -4.67 -6.40 3.67
C ALA A 108 -5.18 -5.28 4.60
N SER A 109 -4.30 -4.36 5.02
CA SER A 109 -4.60 -3.35 6.04
C SER A 109 -5.06 -2.01 5.46
N THR A 110 -4.53 -1.60 4.32
CA THR A 110 -4.86 -0.31 3.67
C THR A 110 -6.21 -0.36 2.95
N GLY A 111 -6.71 -1.56 2.66
CA GLY A 111 -8.04 -1.74 2.08
C GLY A 111 -8.15 -1.26 0.63
N ASP A 112 -9.32 -1.45 0.04
CA ASP A 112 -9.57 -1.02 -1.34
C ASP A 112 -9.93 0.47 -1.36
N VAL A 113 -9.25 1.25 -2.19
CA VAL A 113 -9.51 2.68 -2.34
C VAL A 113 -9.87 3.01 -3.79
N ALA A 114 -11.08 3.54 -3.99
CA ALA A 114 -11.51 4.13 -5.25
C ALA A 114 -11.61 5.65 -5.10
N MET A 115 -10.83 6.40 -5.87
CA MET A 115 -10.83 7.87 -5.86
C MET A 115 -10.87 8.44 -7.27
N GLY A 116 -11.75 9.42 -7.51
CA GLY A 116 -11.80 10.14 -8.79
C GLY A 116 -12.19 9.26 -9.97
N THR A 117 -13.15 8.34 -9.78
CA THR A 117 -13.58 7.43 -10.86
C THR A 117 -14.42 8.18 -11.89
N GLY A 118 -14.37 7.74 -13.14
CA GLY A 118 -15.16 8.30 -14.24
C GLY A 118 -16.63 7.84 -14.23
N HIS A 119 -17.27 7.94 -15.39
CA HIS A 119 -18.66 7.51 -15.62
C HIS A 119 -18.72 6.07 -16.12
N ALA A 120 -19.67 5.26 -15.62
CA ALA A 120 -19.93 3.91 -16.12
C ALA A 120 -21.41 3.70 -16.42
N THR A 121 -21.72 3.00 -17.52
CA THR A 121 -23.11 2.66 -17.87
C THR A 121 -23.28 1.15 -18.06
N ALA A 122 -24.24 0.56 -17.36
CA ALA A 122 -24.69 -0.80 -17.54
C ALA A 122 -25.82 -0.89 -18.56
N ARG A 123 -25.76 -1.90 -19.43
CA ARG A 123 -26.79 -2.24 -20.43
C ARG A 123 -27.03 -3.75 -20.45
N GLU A 124 -28.19 -4.14 -20.97
CA GLU A 124 -28.53 -5.54 -21.27
C GLU A 124 -28.34 -6.51 -20.08
N GLY A 125 -28.73 -6.10 -18.87
CA GLY A 125 -28.63 -6.95 -17.68
C GLY A 125 -27.26 -6.95 -17.01
N SER A 126 -26.35 -6.07 -17.41
CA SER A 126 -25.00 -5.96 -16.83
C SER A 126 -24.97 -5.10 -15.55
N SER A 127 -23.83 -5.07 -14.88
CA SER A 127 -23.58 -4.22 -13.71
C SER A 127 -22.49 -3.18 -13.98
N ALA A 128 -22.72 -1.94 -13.56
CA ALA A 128 -21.76 -0.85 -13.61
C ALA A 128 -21.40 -0.40 -12.19
N VAL A 129 -20.10 -0.27 -11.91
CA VAL A 129 -19.61 0.22 -10.61
C VAL A 129 -18.57 1.30 -10.83
N THR A 130 -18.86 2.50 -10.33
CA THR A 130 -17.89 3.60 -10.21
C THR A 130 -17.47 3.64 -8.75
N GLY A 131 -16.50 2.80 -8.37
CA GLY A 131 -16.10 2.62 -6.98
C GLY A 131 -15.43 1.26 -6.73
N VAL A 132 -15.59 0.70 -5.54
CA VAL A 132 -14.99 -0.59 -5.18
C VAL A 132 -16.01 -1.70 -5.40
N LYS A 133 -15.66 -2.71 -6.22
CA LYS A 133 -16.44 -3.95 -6.36
C LYS A 133 -15.65 -5.11 -5.76
N ARG A 134 -16.22 -5.78 -4.75
CA ARG A 134 -15.66 -7.01 -4.17
C ARG A 134 -16.46 -8.23 -4.63
N GLY A 135 -15.77 -9.21 -5.21
CA GLY A 135 -16.34 -10.53 -5.45
C GLY A 135 -16.25 -11.38 -4.17
N GLY A 136 -17.27 -12.20 -3.91
CA GLY A 136 -17.51 -12.93 -2.65
C GLY A 136 -16.47 -13.96 -2.19
N GLY A 137 -15.18 -13.63 -2.18
CA GLY A 137 -14.12 -14.42 -1.55
C GLY A 137 -13.24 -13.55 -0.66
N SER A 138 -13.10 -13.92 0.62
CA SER A 138 -12.18 -13.44 1.69
C SER A 138 -11.51 -12.04 1.63
N GLN A 139 -12.00 -11.08 0.87
CA GLN A 139 -11.55 -9.70 0.88
C GLN A 139 -12.17 -9.00 2.10
N THR A 140 -11.64 -9.32 3.27
CA THR A 140 -11.93 -8.68 4.55
C THR A 140 -10.88 -7.61 4.80
N GLY A 141 -11.01 -6.47 4.13
CA GLY A 141 -10.22 -5.26 4.39
C GLY A 141 -11.14 -4.03 4.44
N PRO A 142 -10.68 -2.90 5.00
CA PRO A 142 -11.42 -1.64 4.88
C PRO A 142 -11.63 -1.28 3.40
N ALA A 143 -12.69 -0.54 3.06
CA ALA A 143 -12.86 0.02 1.72
C ALA A 143 -13.27 1.48 1.84
N THR A 144 -12.69 2.32 0.98
CA THR A 144 -13.02 3.74 0.90
C THR A 144 -13.31 4.12 -0.54
N ALA A 145 -14.45 4.75 -0.78
CA ALA A 145 -14.82 5.33 -2.06
C ALA A 145 -15.01 6.84 -1.88
N VAL A 146 -14.18 7.66 -2.54
CA VAL A 146 -14.21 9.13 -2.43
C VAL A 146 -14.31 9.74 -3.82
N ASN A 147 -15.23 10.70 -4.02
CA ASN A 147 -15.43 11.36 -5.32
C ASN A 147 -15.61 10.35 -6.46
N THR A 148 -16.45 9.33 -6.24
CA THR A 148 -16.79 8.38 -7.30
C THR A 148 -17.73 9.02 -8.31
N GLY A 149 -17.42 8.86 -9.60
CA GLY A 149 -18.26 9.35 -10.69
C GLY A 149 -19.61 8.63 -10.80
N ASP A 150 -20.41 9.01 -11.79
CA ASP A 150 -21.78 8.52 -11.95
C ASP A 150 -21.82 7.09 -12.51
N ALA A 151 -22.70 6.26 -11.94
CA ALA A 151 -23.02 4.94 -12.48
C ALA A 151 -24.49 4.94 -12.95
N ASP A 152 -24.72 4.61 -14.22
CA ASP A 152 -26.05 4.54 -14.83
C ASP A 152 -26.43 3.09 -15.19
N ALA A 153 -27.69 2.73 -14.97
CA ALA A 153 -28.26 1.46 -15.43
C ALA A 153 -29.35 1.73 -16.47
N GLN A 154 -29.19 1.18 -17.67
CA GLN A 154 -30.17 1.28 -18.74
C GLN A 154 -30.62 -0.12 -19.16
N GLY A 155 -31.93 -0.32 -19.27
CA GLY A 155 -32.54 -1.59 -19.69
C GLY A 155 -32.89 -2.54 -18.54
N THR A 156 -33.74 -3.53 -18.84
CA THR A 156 -34.25 -4.50 -17.87
C THR A 156 -33.12 -5.38 -17.33
N GLY A 157 -33.04 -5.50 -16.01
CA GLY A 157 -32.05 -6.33 -15.32
C GLY A 157 -30.69 -5.68 -15.07
N SER A 158 -30.45 -4.45 -15.55
CA SER A 158 -29.20 -3.74 -15.33
C SER A 158 -29.11 -3.16 -13.91
N SER A 159 -27.91 -3.12 -13.33
CA SER A 159 -27.65 -2.48 -12.03
C SER A 159 -26.48 -1.51 -12.10
N ALA A 160 -26.53 -0.46 -11.29
CA ALA A 160 -25.48 0.56 -11.23
C ALA A 160 -25.29 1.04 -9.79
N VAL A 161 -24.03 1.14 -9.36
CA VAL A 161 -23.67 1.65 -8.04
C VAL A 161 -22.47 2.58 -8.16
N SER A 162 -22.60 3.77 -7.59
CA SER A 162 -21.46 4.63 -7.26
C SER A 162 -21.13 4.40 -5.78
N GLY A 163 -19.89 3.99 -5.48
CA GLY A 163 -19.45 3.65 -4.13
C GLY A 163 -18.98 2.20 -3.95
N ILE A 164 -19.19 1.62 -2.78
CA ILE A 164 -18.68 0.28 -2.42
C ILE A 164 -19.79 -0.77 -2.60
N VAL A 165 -19.52 -1.81 -3.37
CA VAL A 165 -20.41 -2.95 -3.59
C VAL A 165 -19.76 -4.23 -3.09
N ASN A 166 -20.50 -4.97 -2.25
CA ASN A 166 -20.17 -6.34 -1.85
C ASN A 166 -21.21 -7.27 -2.49
N GLU A 167 -20.75 -8.25 -3.27
CA GLU A 167 -21.59 -9.30 -3.90
C GLU A 167 -21.54 -10.62 -3.12
#